data_AF-A0A1R0V9Z6-F1
#
_entry.id   AF-A0A1R0V9Z6-F1
#
_cell.length_a   1.000
_cell.length_b   1.000
_cell.length_c   1.000
_cell.angle_alpha   90.00
_cell.angle_beta   90.00
_cell.angle_gamma   90.00
#
_symmetry.space_group_name_H-M   'P 1'
#
loop_
_entity.id
_entity.type
_entity.pdbx_description
1 polymer ?
#
loop_
_entity_poly.entity_id
_entity_poly.type
_entity_poly.pdbx_seq_one_letter_code
_entity_poly.pdbx_strand_id
1 'polypeptide(L)'
;MTTAPKPISEASTAELLGHLQEQTTRLIRDELRLAQREFQDSARHAGIGAGLISAAGLLAVLGLATVIAAAVAALSLVLPVWAAAVIVAAVLFLGAGVAAMVSRNQVQQVPPRAAEAVDSVKQDLDELKEARHGRQ
;
A
#
# COMPACT_ATOMS: atom_id res chain seq x y z
N MET A 1 -26.68 -67.96 34.53
CA MET A 1 -26.08 -67.20 33.43
C MET A 1 -26.03 -65.74 33.85
N THR A 2 -24.86 -65.22 34.22
CA THR A 2 -24.65 -63.84 34.67
C THR A 2 -23.99 -63.05 33.54
N THR A 3 -24.74 -62.22 32.83
CA THR A 3 -24.18 -61.31 31.82
C THR A 3 -23.78 -60.00 32.50
N ALA A 4 -22.47 -59.79 32.64
CA ALA A 4 -21.89 -58.53 33.11
C ALA A 4 -22.09 -57.42 32.04
N PRO A 5 -22.43 -56.18 32.43
CA PRO A 5 -22.61 -55.09 31.48
C PRO A 5 -21.25 -54.57 30.99
N LYS A 6 -21.11 -54.44 29.67
CA LYS A 6 -19.94 -53.83 29.00
C LYS A 6 -20.01 -52.30 29.21
N PRO A 7 -18.94 -51.62 29.67
CA PRO A 7 -18.99 -50.18 29.93
C PRO A 7 -19.04 -49.40 28.60
N ILE A 8 -20.16 -48.73 28.32
CA ILE A 8 -20.38 -47.94 27.09
C ILE A 8 -19.99 -46.45 27.30
N SER A 9 -19.61 -46.02 28.49
CA SER A 9 -19.55 -44.58 28.82
C SER A 9 -18.22 -43.85 28.57
N GLU A 10 -17.10 -44.56 28.39
CA GLU A 10 -15.78 -43.90 28.23
C GLU A 10 -15.39 -43.69 26.76
N ALA A 11 -15.92 -44.51 25.85
CA ALA A 11 -15.66 -44.38 24.41
C ALA A 11 -16.33 -43.14 23.79
N SER A 12 -17.55 -42.76 24.22
CA SER A 12 -18.32 -41.68 23.58
C SER A 12 -17.77 -40.27 23.86
N THR A 13 -17.26 -40.02 25.06
CA THR A 13 -16.71 -38.70 25.43
C THR A 13 -15.36 -38.44 24.74
N ALA A 14 -14.52 -39.49 24.62
CA ALA A 14 -13.27 -39.43 23.87
C ALA A 14 -13.52 -39.27 22.36
N GLU A 15 -14.55 -39.92 21.82
CA GLU A 15 -14.94 -39.83 20.40
C GLU A 15 -15.51 -38.44 20.04
N LEU A 16 -16.31 -37.82 20.93
CA LEU A 16 -16.82 -36.46 20.78
C LEU A 16 -15.70 -35.40 20.83
N LEU A 17 -14.71 -35.57 21.70
CA LEU A 17 -13.55 -34.68 21.79
C LEU A 17 -12.68 -34.78 20.53
N GLY A 18 -12.52 -36.00 19.98
CA GLY A 18 -11.86 -36.23 18.70
C GLY A 18 -12.57 -35.50 17.55
N HIS A 19 -13.90 -35.62 17.48
CA HIS A 19 -14.69 -34.91 16.47
C HIS A 19 -14.62 -33.38 16.60
N LEU A 20 -14.65 -32.84 17.83
CA LEU A 20 -14.51 -31.39 18.07
C LEU A 20 -13.11 -30.87 17.68
N GLN A 21 -12.04 -31.59 18.01
CA GLN A 21 -10.68 -31.24 17.56
C GLN A 21 -10.58 -31.24 16.04
N GLU A 22 -11.17 -32.24 15.39
CA GLU A 22 -11.13 -32.37 13.94
C GLU A 22 -11.97 -31.28 13.25
N GLN A 23 -13.13 -30.93 13.80
CA GLN A 23 -13.94 -29.80 13.33
C GLN A 23 -13.25 -28.46 13.53
N THR A 24 -12.61 -28.24 14.68
CA THR A 24 -11.86 -27.01 14.96
C THR A 24 -10.68 -26.87 14.00
N THR A 25 -9.96 -27.96 13.74
CA THR A 25 -8.85 -27.99 12.78
C THR A 25 -9.33 -27.69 11.35
N ARG A 26 -10.49 -28.24 10.96
CA ARG A 26 -11.12 -27.92 9.67
C ARG A 26 -11.52 -26.46 9.56
N LEU A 27 -12.17 -25.90 10.58
CA LEU A 27 -12.59 -24.50 10.61
C LEU A 27 -11.41 -23.54 10.49
N ILE A 28 -10.34 -23.77 11.26
CA ILE A 28 -9.10 -22.96 11.17
C ILE A 28 -8.54 -23.00 9.75
N ARG A 29 -8.51 -24.19 9.14
CA ARG A 29 -7.99 -24.35 7.78
C ARG A 29 -8.86 -23.65 6.73
N ASP A 30 -10.17 -23.60 6.94
CA ASP A 30 -11.10 -22.93 6.05
C ASP A 30 -11.06 -21.40 6.22
N GLU A 31 -10.93 -20.89 7.43
CA GLU A 31 -10.67 -19.46 7.70
C GLU A 31 -9.35 -19.00 7.07
N LEU A 32 -8.28 -19.80 7.19
CA LEU A 32 -7.01 -19.50 6.52
C LEU A 32 -7.16 -19.48 5.00
N ARG A 33 -7.93 -20.39 4.41
CA ARG A 33 -8.21 -20.40 2.97
C ARG A 33 -9.04 -19.20 2.54
N LEU A 34 -10.00 -18.78 3.37
CA LEU A 34 -10.84 -17.61 3.12
C LEU A 34 -10.00 -16.33 3.17
N ALA A 35 -9.24 -16.14 4.26
CA ALA A 35 -8.31 -15.04 4.41
C ALA A 35 -7.28 -15.00 3.27
N GLN A 36 -6.77 -16.16 2.83
CA GLN A 36 -5.85 -16.23 1.70
C GLN A 36 -6.49 -15.81 0.37
N ARG A 37 -7.77 -16.13 0.15
CA ARG A 37 -8.52 -15.66 -1.04
C ARG A 37 -8.77 -14.17 -0.98
N GLU A 38 -9.24 -13.66 0.16
CA GLU A 38 -9.51 -12.23 0.34
C GLU A 38 -8.23 -11.39 0.25
N PHE A 39 -7.12 -11.91 0.77
CA PHE A 39 -5.81 -11.30 0.60
C PHE A 39 -5.36 -11.30 -0.86
N GLN A 40 -5.54 -12.39 -1.60
CA GLN A 40 -5.20 -12.43 -3.03
C GLN A 40 -6.04 -11.45 -3.85
N ASP A 41 -7.35 -11.38 -3.57
CA ASP A 41 -8.24 -10.42 -4.23
C ASP A 41 -7.84 -8.98 -3.88
N SER A 42 -7.57 -8.69 -2.60
CA SER A 42 -7.08 -7.39 -2.15
C SER A 42 -5.75 -7.02 -2.80
N ALA A 43 -4.79 -7.95 -2.83
CA ALA A 43 -3.48 -7.76 -3.44
C ALA A 43 -3.57 -7.55 -4.96
N ARG A 44 -4.49 -8.25 -5.65
CA ARG A 44 -4.73 -8.08 -7.08
C ARG A 44 -5.31 -6.71 -7.38
N HIS A 45 -6.33 -6.27 -6.65
CA HIS A 45 -6.92 -4.94 -6.85
C HIS A 45 -5.94 -3.83 -6.50
N ALA A 46 -5.20 -3.95 -5.40
CA ALA A 46 -4.13 -3.03 -5.04
C ALA A 46 -3.03 -3.00 -6.10
N GLY A 47 -2.61 -4.16 -6.61
CA GLY A 47 -1.58 -4.29 -7.65
C GLY A 47 -1.99 -3.67 -8.99
N ILE A 48 -3.23 -3.90 -9.43
CA ILE A 48 -3.77 -3.26 -10.63
C ILE A 48 -3.87 -1.75 -10.43
N GLY A 49 -4.38 -1.30 -9.28
CA GLY A 49 -4.48 0.12 -8.95
C GLY A 49 -3.11 0.81 -8.95
N ALA A 50 -2.14 0.23 -8.24
CA ALA A 50 -0.77 0.73 -8.20
C ALA A 50 -0.10 0.70 -9.60
N GLY A 51 -0.35 -0.35 -10.39
CA GLY A 51 0.12 -0.47 -11.76
C GLY A 51 -0.44 0.62 -12.68
N LEU A 52 -1.75 0.87 -12.63
CA LEU A 52 -2.40 1.91 -13.41
C LEU A 52 -1.95 3.32 -13.01
N ILE A 53 -1.84 3.60 -11.71
CA ILE A 53 -1.34 4.90 -11.22
C ILE A 53 0.12 5.11 -11.67
N SER A 54 0.95 4.08 -11.59
CA SER A 54 2.34 4.14 -12.05
C SER A 54 2.42 4.39 -13.56
N ALA A 55 1.62 3.67 -14.36
CA ALA A 55 1.56 3.85 -15.80
C ALA A 55 1.06 5.25 -16.19
N ALA A 56 -0.01 5.73 -15.54
CA ALA A 56 -0.54 7.08 -15.75
C ALA A 56 0.50 8.14 -15.38
N GLY A 57 1.21 7.98 -14.27
CA GLY A 57 2.30 8.86 -13.86
C GLY A 57 3.43 8.91 -14.89
N LEU A 58 3.87 7.76 -15.40
CA LEU A 58 4.89 7.68 -16.44
C LEU A 58 4.43 8.36 -17.74
N LEU A 59 3.20 8.09 -18.18
CA LEU A 59 2.63 8.72 -19.37
C LEU A 59 2.50 10.24 -19.21
N ALA A 60 2.14 10.72 -18.02
CA ALA A 60 2.08 12.14 -17.71
C ALA A 60 3.48 12.80 -17.80
N VAL A 61 4.51 12.14 -17.27
CA VAL A 61 5.91 12.62 -17.38
C VAL A 61 6.35 12.69 -18.85
N LEU A 62 6.09 11.64 -19.63
CA LEU A 62 6.44 11.59 -21.05
C LEU A 62 5.69 12.67 -21.85
N GLY A 63 4.38 12.81 -21.63
CA GLY A 63 3.56 13.84 -22.25
C GLY A 63 4.06 15.25 -21.93
N LEU A 64 4.38 15.52 -20.66
CA LEU A 64 4.96 16.79 -20.25
C LEU A 64 6.31 17.04 -20.94
N ALA A 65 7.20 16.05 -20.99
CA ALA A 65 8.47 16.17 -21.70
C ALA A 65 8.29 16.48 -23.19
N THR A 66 7.31 15.85 -23.86
CA THR A 66 6.97 16.14 -25.26
C THR A 66 6.44 17.57 -25.44
N VAL A 67 5.57 18.05 -24.54
CA VAL A 67 5.06 19.44 -24.57
C VAL A 67 6.20 20.45 -24.38
N ILE A 68 7.12 20.18 -23.45
CA ILE A 68 8.31 21.02 -23.22
C ILE A 68 9.17 21.07 -24.49
N ALA A 69 9.45 19.91 -25.09
CA ALA A 69 10.21 19.84 -26.34
C ALA A 69 9.52 20.59 -27.48
N ALA A 70 8.19 20.48 -27.60
CA ALA A 70 7.41 21.21 -28.59
C ALA A 70 7.47 22.73 -28.36
N ALA A 71 7.38 23.20 -27.12
CA ALA A 71 7.51 24.61 -26.78
C ALA A 71 8.91 25.16 -27.13
N VAL A 72 9.96 24.41 -26.81
CA VAL A 72 11.33 24.76 -27.20
C VAL A 72 11.48 24.81 -28.72
N ALA A 73 10.96 23.81 -29.44
CA ALA A 73 11.00 23.76 -30.90
C ALA A 73 10.26 24.96 -31.52
N ALA A 74 9.06 25.29 -31.02
CA ALA A 74 8.29 26.43 -31.50
C ALA A 74 9.03 27.76 -31.29
N LEU A 75 9.61 27.98 -30.10
CA LEU A 75 10.40 29.19 -29.83
C LEU A 75 11.71 29.23 -30.63
N SER A 76 12.28 28.07 -30.96
CA SER A 76 13.50 28.00 -31.76
C SER A 76 13.33 28.48 -33.21
N LEU A 77 12.08 28.65 -33.67
CA LEU A 77 11.78 29.25 -34.97
C LEU A 77 12.18 30.74 -35.04
N VAL A 78 12.25 31.42 -33.90
CA VAL A 78 12.52 32.86 -33.81
C VAL A 78 13.73 33.21 -32.92
N LEU A 79 14.23 32.25 -32.14
CA LEU A 79 15.35 32.41 -31.21
C LEU A 79 16.34 31.24 -31.36
N PRO A 80 17.63 31.40 -30.98
CA PRO A 80 18.53 30.26 -30.92
C PRO A 80 18.06 29.25 -29.87
N VAL A 81 18.28 27.95 -30.16
CA VAL A 81 17.76 26.83 -29.37
C VAL A 81 18.10 26.95 -27.87
N TRP A 82 19.30 27.42 -27.54
CA TRP A 82 19.72 27.59 -26.14
C TRP A 82 18.87 28.63 -25.40
N ALA A 83 18.52 29.75 -26.05
CA ALA A 83 17.71 30.80 -25.44
C ALA A 83 16.27 30.35 -25.26
N ALA A 84 15.71 29.65 -26.28
CA ALA A 84 14.40 29.03 -26.19
C ALA A 84 14.31 28.05 -25.00
N ALA A 85 15.32 27.17 -24.85
CA ALA A 85 15.38 26.21 -23.76
C ALA A 85 15.44 26.89 -22.37
N VAL A 86 16.25 27.95 -22.23
CA VAL A 86 16.36 28.70 -20.98
C VAL A 86 15.04 29.39 -20.61
N ILE A 87 14.35 29.99 -21.57
CA ILE A 87 13.05 30.65 -21.34
C ILE A 87 12.01 29.64 -20.86
N VAL A 88 11.88 28.50 -21.56
CA VAL A 88 10.93 27.45 -21.17
C VAL A 88 11.26 26.91 -19.79
N ALA A 89 12.55 26.65 -19.51
CA ALA A 89 13.00 26.20 -18.18
C ALA A 89 12.64 27.22 -17.09
N ALA A 90 12.88 28.52 -17.31
CA ALA A 90 12.54 29.56 -16.34
C ALA A 90 11.04 29.59 -16.01
N VAL A 91 10.17 29.50 -17.03
CA VAL A 91 8.72 29.46 -16.84
C VAL A 91 8.30 28.23 -16.02
N LEU A 92 8.88 27.05 -16.32
CA LEU A 92 8.60 25.82 -15.59
C LEU A 92 9.06 25.91 -14.13
N PHE A 93 10.25 26.45 -13.86
CA PHE A 93 10.75 26.61 -12.50
C PHE A 93 9.92 27.59 -11.67
N LEU A 94 9.46 28.69 -12.29
CA LEU A 94 8.53 29.61 -11.62
C LEU A 94 7.21 28.91 -11.27
N GLY A 95 6.62 28.19 -12.23
CA GLY A 95 5.40 27.41 -11.99
C GLY A 95 5.59 26.34 -10.91
N ALA A 96 6.70 25.61 -10.96
CA ALA A 96 7.06 24.60 -9.95
C ALA A 96 7.24 25.21 -8.56
N GLY A 97 7.87 26.39 -8.47
CA GLY A 97 8.01 27.14 -7.22
C GLY A 97 6.65 27.51 -6.62
N VAL A 98 5.74 28.04 -7.42
CA VAL A 98 4.37 28.37 -6.98
C VAL A 98 3.61 27.10 -6.55
N ALA A 99 3.66 26.04 -7.35
CA ALA A 99 3.01 24.77 -7.02
C ALA A 99 3.56 24.16 -5.72
N ALA A 100 4.87 24.24 -5.50
CA ALA A 100 5.51 23.77 -4.27
C ALA A 100 5.05 24.58 -3.04
N MET A 101 4.93 25.90 -3.17
CA MET A 101 4.40 26.75 -2.09
C MET A 101 2.95 26.42 -1.76
N VAL A 102 2.09 26.23 -2.78
CA VAL A 102 0.69 25.86 -2.58
C VAL A 102 0.56 24.48 -1.93
N SER A 103 1.32 23.50 -2.42
CA SER A 103 1.35 22.14 -1.86
C SER A 103 1.72 22.16 -0.39
N ARG A 104 2.78 22.89 -0.03
CA ARG A 104 3.23 23.04 1.36
C ARG A 104 2.13 23.63 2.25
N ASN A 105 1.32 24.56 1.75
CA ASN A 105 0.22 25.16 2.51
C ASN A 105 -0.97 24.21 2.67
N GLN A 106 -1.22 23.32 1.71
CA GLN A 106 -2.28 22.32 1.84
C GLN A 106 -1.90 21.17 2.77
N VAL A 107 -0.64 20.72 2.73
CA VAL A 107 -0.13 19.69 3.65
C VAL A 107 -0.18 20.18 5.11
N GLN A 108 0.08 21.47 5.35
CA GLN A 108 -0.03 22.07 6.69
C GLN A 108 -1.48 22.19 7.20
N GLN A 109 -2.48 22.07 6.33
CA GLN A 109 -3.90 22.16 6.69
C GLN A 109 -4.57 20.78 6.84
N VAL A 110 -3.79 19.69 6.80
CA VAL A 110 -4.33 18.34 6.95
C VAL A 110 -4.89 18.18 8.38
N PRO A 111 -6.15 17.73 8.54
CA PRO A 111 -6.79 17.62 9.86
C PRO A 111 -6.05 16.68 10.82
N PRO A 112 -6.10 16.93 12.15
CA PRO A 112 -5.34 16.18 13.15
C PRO A 112 -5.51 14.66 13.10
N ARG A 113 -6.71 14.16 12.73
CA ARG A 113 -7.00 12.71 12.65
C ARG A 113 -6.16 11.96 11.61
N ALA A 114 -5.76 12.61 10.52
CA ALA A 114 -4.87 11.98 9.54
C ALA A 114 -3.40 12.07 9.96
N ALA A 115 -3.05 13.07 10.78
CA ALA A 115 -1.72 13.19 11.38
C ALA A 115 -1.50 12.13 12.47
N GLU A 116 -2.49 11.90 13.34
CA GLU A 116 -2.45 10.88 14.41
C GLU A 116 -2.18 9.47 13.85
N ALA A 117 -2.82 9.09 12.74
CA ALA A 117 -2.61 7.78 12.10
C ALA A 117 -1.20 7.62 11.49
N VAL A 118 -0.57 8.71 11.07
CA VAL A 118 0.81 8.69 10.57
C VAL A 118 1.81 8.69 11.72
N ASP A 119 1.49 9.40 12.80
CA ASP A 119 2.34 9.47 13.99
C ASP A 119 2.35 8.15 14.76
N SER A 120 1.24 7.41 14.85
CA SER A 120 1.23 6.07 15.43
C SER A 120 2.11 5.09 14.64
N VAL A 121 2.08 5.15 13.31
CA VAL A 121 2.92 4.30 12.44
C VAL A 121 4.41 4.64 12.58
N LYS A 122 4.75 5.93 12.77
CA LYS A 122 6.14 6.33 13.04
C LYS A 122 6.61 5.82 14.40
N GLN A 123 5.76 5.94 15.41
CA GLN A 123 6.06 5.48 16.77
C GLN A 123 6.31 3.97 16.79
N ASP A 124 5.47 3.19 16.09
CA ASP A 124 5.66 1.75 15.91
C ASP A 124 6.99 1.42 15.20
N LEU A 125 7.39 2.21 14.20
CA LEU A 125 8.67 2.02 13.48
C LEU A 125 9.88 2.37 14.34
N ASP A 126 9.79 3.41 15.16
CA ASP A 126 10.86 3.83 16.06
C ASP A 126 11.05 2.83 17.20
N GLU A 127 9.97 2.31 17.79
CA GLU A 127 10.03 1.23 18.79
C GLU A 127 10.67 -0.05 18.20
N LEU A 128 10.31 -0.42 16.97
CA LEU A 128 10.94 -1.55 16.27
C LEU A 128 12.42 -1.32 15.97
N LYS A 129 12.83 -0.08 15.73
CA LYS A 129 14.21 0.29 15.45
C LYS A 129 15.06 0.30 16.71
N GLU A 130 14.52 0.79 17.83
CA GLU A 130 15.14 0.73 19.16
C GLU A 130 15.25 -0.72 19.66
N ALA A 131 14.19 -1.53 19.51
CA ALA A 131 14.21 -2.95 19.85
C ALA A 131 15.27 -3.75 19.06
N ARG A 132 15.66 -3.26 17.88
CA ARG A 132 16.73 -3.85 17.05
C ARG A 132 18.13 -3.33 17.42
N HIS A 133 18.25 -2.11 17.93
CA HIS A 133 19.54 -1.52 18.35
C HIS A 133 19.95 -1.92 19.78
N GLY A 134 18.99 -2.25 20.67
CA GLY A 134 19.28 -2.74 22.02
C GLY A 134 19.76 -4.19 22.11
N ARG A 135 20.07 -4.85 20.98
CA ARG A 135 20.51 -6.26 20.91
C ARG A 135 21.91 -6.44 20.30
N GLN A 136 22.75 -5.40 20.31
CA GLN A 136 24.18 -5.47 19.98
C GLN A 136 25.04 -5.16 21.20
#